data_AF-A0A9E6A8C0-F1
#
_entry.id   AF-A0A9E6A8C0-F1
#
_cell.length_a   1.000
_cell.length_b   1.000
_cell.length_c   1.000
_cell.angle_alpha   90.00
_cell.angle_beta   90.00
_cell.angle_gamma   90.00
#
_symmetry.space_group_name_H-M   'P 1'
#
loop_
_entity.id
_entity.type
_entity.pdbx_description
1 polymer ?
#
loop_
_entity_poly.entity_id
_entity_poly.type
_entity_poly.pdbx_seq_one_letter_code
_entity_poly.pdbx_strand_id
1 'polypeptide(L)'
;MTYYEIMLLEGDIGEVKEPVALSQDDKASAKILTCCCSPQTDILIDAEDLSVLHGIEIKNLPARISHLKLLSADIVEVKLRIPPTASLEFIEGQVVRMK
;
A
#
# COMPACT_ATOMS: atom_id res chain seq x y z
N MET A 1 4.99 -4.15 -3.54
CA MET A 1 3.69 -3.47 -3.67
C MET A 1 2.64 -4.55 -3.41
N THR A 2 2.10 -4.61 -2.21
CA THR A 2 1.04 -5.56 -1.88
C THR A 2 -0.22 -5.05 -2.57
N TYR A 3 -0.68 -5.75 -3.59
CA TYR A 3 -1.92 -5.45 -4.30
C TYR A 3 -3.07 -5.93 -3.39
N TYR A 4 -3.87 -5.01 -2.87
CA TYR A 4 -5.08 -5.37 -2.13
C TYR A 4 -6.20 -5.58 -3.15
N GLU A 5 -6.17 -6.77 -3.74
CA GLU A 5 -7.31 -7.34 -4.43
C GLU A 5 -8.43 -7.57 -3.41
N ILE A 6 -9.59 -6.98 -3.66
CA ILE A 6 -10.77 -7.14 -2.83
C ILE A 6 -11.97 -7.42 -3.73
N MET A 7 -13.03 -8.01 -3.17
CA MET A 7 -14.26 -8.26 -3.93
C MET A 7 -15.24 -7.10 -3.71
N LEU A 8 -15.84 -6.61 -4.80
CA LEU A 8 -16.94 -5.66 -4.74
C LEU A 8 -18.26 -6.43 -4.62
N LEU A 9 -18.98 -6.24 -3.52
CA LEU A 9 -20.27 -6.89 -3.26
C LEU A 9 -21.44 -6.05 -3.78
N GLU A 10 -21.40 -4.73 -3.58
CA GLU A 10 -22.45 -3.80 -4.02
C GLU A 10 -21.88 -2.43 -4.43
N GLY A 11 -22.61 -1.73 -5.30
CA GLY A 11 -22.29 -0.36 -5.75
C GLY A 11 -21.46 -0.30 -7.03
N ASP A 12 -21.12 0.92 -7.45
CA ASP A 12 -20.42 1.20 -8.70
C ASP A 12 -19.05 1.87 -8.46
N ILE A 13 -18.07 1.49 -9.28
CA ILE A 13 -16.69 1.99 -9.20
C ILE A 13 -16.19 2.47 -10.56
N GLY A 14 -15.48 3.59 -10.56
CA GLY A 14 -14.76 4.10 -11.72
C GLY A 14 -13.30 3.66 -11.70
N GLU A 15 -12.76 3.23 -12.85
CA GLU A 15 -11.33 2.99 -13.00
C GLU A 15 -10.59 4.35 -13.08
N VAL A 16 -9.69 4.61 -12.13
CA VAL A 16 -8.84 5.82 -12.06
C VAL A 16 -7.47 5.57 -12.69
N LYS A 17 -7.00 4.32 -12.65
CA LYS A 17 -5.75 3.88 -13.27
C LYS A 17 -5.94 2.51 -13.89
N GLU A 18 -5.25 2.25 -14.99
CA GLU A 18 -5.26 0.94 -15.62
C GLU A 18 -4.74 -0.13 -14.63
N PRO A 19 -5.54 -1.15 -14.29
CA PRO A 19 -5.14 -2.17 -13.35
C PRO A 19 -4.23 -3.19 -14.04
N VAL A 20 -2.94 -2.85 -14.15
CA VAL A 20 -1.91 -3.70 -14.81
C VAL A 20 -1.72 -5.06 -14.10
N ALA A 21 -2.20 -5.18 -12.85
CA ALA A 21 -2.03 -6.38 -12.02
C ALA A 21 -3.29 -7.28 -11.93
N LEU A 22 -4.40 -6.96 -12.61
CA LEU A 22 -5.56 -7.85 -12.69
C LEU A 22 -5.54 -8.64 -14.00
N SER A 23 -5.71 -9.95 -13.91
CA SER A 23 -5.96 -10.78 -15.10
C SER A 23 -7.39 -10.55 -15.62
N GLN A 24 -7.67 -10.94 -16.88
CA GLN A 24 -9.03 -10.83 -17.44
C GLN A 24 -10.05 -11.67 -16.65
N ASP A 25 -9.63 -12.79 -16.06
CA ASP A 25 -10.47 -13.65 -15.22
C ASP A 25 -10.79 -13.03 -13.85
N ASP A 26 -9.90 -12.21 -13.30
CA ASP A 26 -10.14 -11.50 -12.03
C ASP A 26 -11.21 -10.41 -12.20
N LYS A 27 -11.20 -9.69 -13.33
CA LYS A 27 -12.26 -8.71 -13.65
C LYS A 27 -13.63 -9.37 -13.80
N ALA A 28 -13.69 -10.60 -14.32
CA ALA A 28 -14.94 -11.35 -14.44
C ALA A 28 -15.49 -11.86 -13.09
N SER A 29 -14.65 -11.90 -12.06
CA SER A 29 -15.00 -12.39 -10.71
C SER A 29 -15.33 -11.27 -9.71
N ALA A 30 -15.69 -10.07 -10.21
CA ALA A 30 -15.99 -8.88 -9.39
C ALA A 30 -14.84 -8.44 -8.45
N LYS A 31 -13.59 -8.79 -8.77
CA LYS A 31 -12.41 -8.34 -8.04
C LYS A 31 -11.96 -6.97 -8.50
N ILE A 32 -11.60 -6.12 -7.55
CA ILE A 32 -11.18 -4.75 -7.79
C ILE A 32 -9.84 -4.48 -7.09
N LEU A 33 -9.02 -3.60 -7.67
CA LEU A 33 -7.85 -3.06 -7.00
C LEU A 33 -8.21 -1.71 -6.39
N THR A 34 -8.27 -1.65 -5.06
CA THR A 34 -8.57 -0.40 -4.33
C THR A 34 -7.64 0.76 -4.68
N CYS A 35 -6.41 0.48 -5.08
CA CYS A 35 -5.44 1.50 -5.48
C CYS A 35 -5.67 2.08 -6.89
N CYS A 36 -6.52 1.45 -7.71
CA CYS A 36 -6.80 1.82 -9.09
C CYS A 36 -8.25 2.25 -9.34
N CYS A 37 -9.14 2.12 -8.34
CA CYS A 37 -10.57 2.38 -8.48
C CYS A 37 -11.02 3.47 -7.50
N SER A 38 -12.05 4.23 -7.86
CA SER A 38 -12.73 5.20 -6.99
C SER A 38 -14.22 4.87 -6.92
N PRO A 39 -14.85 4.91 -5.72
CA PRO A 39 -16.29 4.72 -5.60
C PRO A 39 -17.04 5.83 -6.35
N GLN A 40 -18.07 5.45 -7.12
CA GLN A 40 -19.02 6.39 -7.73
C GLN A 40 -20.33 6.48 -6.93
N THR A 41 -20.66 5.42 -6.20
CA THR A 41 -21.78 5.33 -5.27
C THR A 41 -21.29 4.87 -3.90
N ASP A 42 -22.21 4.74 -2.95
CA ASP A 42 -21.96 3.91 -1.77
C ASP A 42 -21.66 2.47 -2.25
N ILE A 43 -20.62 1.86 -1.69
CA ILE A 43 -20.13 0.53 -2.07
C ILE A 43 -20.03 -0.38 -0.85
N LEU A 44 -20.23 -1.69 -1.07
CA LEU A 44 -19.95 -2.74 -0.10
C LEU A 44 -18.83 -3.62 -0.65
N ILE A 45 -17.81 -3.88 0.17
CA ILE A 45 -16.64 -4.66 -0.24
C ILE A 45 -16.38 -5.80 0.75
N ASP A 46 -15.89 -6.92 0.23
CA ASP A 46 -15.29 -7.98 1.04
C ASP A 46 -13.78 -7.75 1.10
N ALA A 47 -13.31 -7.33 2.27
CA ALA A 47 -11.93 -6.99 2.53
C ALA A 47 -11.43 -7.76 3.75
N GLU A 48 -10.16 -8.16 3.71
CA GLU A 48 -9.51 -8.84 4.82
C GLU A 48 -9.48 -7.95 6.06
N ASP A 49 -9.79 -8.52 7.22
CA ASP A 49 -9.78 -7.80 8.48
C ASP A 49 -8.33 -7.45 8.88
N LEU A 50 -8.05 -6.16 8.95
CA LEU A 50 -6.73 -5.62 9.27
C LEU A 50 -6.58 -5.29 10.76
N SER A 51 -7.26 -5.99 11.67
CA SER A 51 -7.20 -5.72 13.12
C SER A 51 -5.77 -5.75 13.68
N VAL A 52 -4.85 -6.48 13.06
CA VAL A 52 -3.42 -6.48 13.45
C VAL A 52 -2.73 -5.11 13.25
N LEU A 53 -3.27 -4.26 12.37
CA LEU A 53 -2.78 -2.90 12.13
C LEU A 53 -3.45 -1.87 13.04
N HIS A 54 -4.33 -2.29 13.95
CA HIS A 54 -5.08 -1.37 14.80
C HIS A 54 -4.12 -0.54 15.68
N GLY A 55 -4.22 0.79 15.57
CA GLY A 55 -3.34 1.74 16.26
C GLY A 55 -2.11 2.21 15.48
N ILE A 56 -1.75 1.55 14.36
CA ILE A 56 -0.63 1.99 13.51
C ILE A 56 -1.12 3.05 12.51
N GLU A 57 -0.64 4.27 12.68
CA GLU A 57 -1.00 5.40 11.83
C GLU A 57 -0.09 5.54 10.61
N ILE A 58 -0.69 5.82 9.44
CA ILE A 58 0.07 6.21 8.24
C ILE A 58 0.57 7.64 8.41
N LYS A 59 1.89 7.82 8.54
CA LYS A 59 2.53 9.13 8.76
C LYS A 59 3.50 9.49 7.63
N ASN A 60 3.44 10.74 7.18
CA ASN A 60 4.49 11.32 6.34
C ASN A 60 5.55 11.95 7.25
N LEU A 61 6.66 11.25 7.44
CA LEU A 61 7.76 11.71 8.29
C LEU A 61 8.91 12.23 7.42
N PRO A 62 9.51 13.39 7.76
CA PRO A 62 10.77 13.76 7.15
C PRO A 62 11.85 12.76 7.59
N ALA A 63 12.67 12.29 6.66
CA ALA A 63 13.79 11.40 6.94
C ALA A 63 15.06 11.92 6.26
N ARG A 64 16.22 11.68 6.88
CA ARG A 64 17.54 11.96 6.29
C ARG A 64 18.31 10.68 6.13
N ILE A 65 19.06 10.55 5.04
CA ILE A 65 19.98 9.44 4.84
C ILE A 65 21.15 9.62 5.81
N SER A 66 21.32 8.67 6.73
CA SER A 66 22.46 8.64 7.65
C SER A 66 23.61 7.83 7.07
N HIS A 67 23.30 6.81 6.26
CA HIS A 67 24.29 5.99 5.59
C HIS A 67 23.74 5.42 4.28
N LEU A 68 24.62 5.31 3.29
CA LEU A 68 24.36 4.64 2.03
C LEU A 68 25.56 3.77 1.71
N LYS A 69 25.30 2.46 1.52
CA LYS A 69 26.34 1.47 1.27
C LYS A 69 25.96 0.61 0.07
N LEU A 70 26.83 0.58 -0.93
CA LEU A 70 26.71 -0.35 -2.04
C LEU A 70 27.09 -1.76 -1.55
N LEU A 71 26.19 -2.73 -1.68
CA LEU A 71 26.43 -4.13 -1.34
C LEU A 71 26.82 -4.96 -2.57
N SER A 72 26.31 -4.59 -3.76
CA SER A 72 26.68 -5.15 -5.06
C SER A 72 26.36 -4.15 -6.17
N ALA A 73 26.53 -4.51 -7.45
CA ALA A 73 26.25 -3.62 -8.58
C ALA A 73 24.81 -3.06 -8.57
N ASP A 74 23.83 -3.85 -8.13
CA ASP A 74 22.40 -3.51 -8.20
C ASP A 74 21.72 -3.42 -6.82
N ILE A 75 22.48 -3.52 -5.73
CA ILE A 75 21.95 -3.54 -4.36
C ILE A 75 22.63 -2.49 -3.49
N VAL A 76 21.82 -1.64 -2.87
CA VAL A 76 22.24 -0.60 -1.93
C VAL A 76 21.52 -0.77 -0.60
N GLU A 77 22.28 -0.76 0.49
CA GLU A 77 21.76 -0.57 1.85
C GLU A 77 21.63 0.93 2.14
N VAL A 78 20.46 1.35 2.58
CA VAL A 78 20.19 2.74 3.00
C VAL A 78 19.74 2.75 4.45
N LYS A 79 20.42 3.55 5.29
CA LYS A 79 19.98 3.81 6.66
C LYS A 79 19.35 5.20 6.72
N LEU A 80 18.11 5.25 7.18
CA LEU A 80 17.35 6.48 7.34
C LEU A 80 17.30 6.86 8.81
N ARG A 81 17.42 8.15 9.10
CA ARG A 81 17.19 8.74 10.41
C ARG A 81 15.95 9.63 10.34
N ILE A 82 14.99 9.35 11.22
CA ILE A 82 13.82 10.20 11.47
C ILE A 82 14.10 11.18 12.63
N PRO A 83 13.36 12.30 12.74
CA PRO A 83 13.45 13.20 13.88
C PRO A 83 13.22 12.46 15.20
N PRO A 84 13.95 12.81 16.27
CA PRO A 84 13.76 12.19 17.58
C PRO A 84 12.38 12.48 18.20
N THR A 85 11.68 13.51 17.71
CA THR A 85 10.30 13.84 18.11
C THR A 85 9.25 12.99 17.39
N ALA A 86 9.64 12.20 16.40
CA ALA A 86 8.73 11.33 15.66
C ALA A 86 8.92 9.87 16.08
N SER A 87 7.82 9.18 16.35
CA SER A 87 7.77 7.72 16.48
C SER A 87 7.27 7.09 15.18
N LEU A 88 7.91 6.00 14.76
CA LEU A 88 7.46 5.16 13.66
C LEU A 88 7.17 3.77 14.22
N GLU A 89 5.89 3.46 14.35
CA GLU A 89 5.41 2.12 14.71
C GLU A 89 5.14 1.34 13.43
N PHE A 90 5.64 0.11 13.37
CA PHE A 90 5.48 -0.75 12.19
C PHE A 90 5.54 -2.23 12.59
N ILE A 91 5.00 -3.07 11.72
CA ILE A 91 5.10 -4.54 11.81
C ILE A 91 6.13 -5.03 10.80
N GLU A 92 6.81 -6.13 11.14
CA GLU A 92 7.73 -6.81 10.23
C GLU A 92 7.04 -7.12 8.88
N GLY A 93 7.76 -6.86 7.78
CA GLY A 93 7.24 -7.03 6.42
C GLY A 93 6.55 -5.80 5.83
N GLN A 94 6.29 -4.74 6.62
CA GLN A 94 5.82 -3.47 6.06
C GLN A 94 6.89 -2.75 5.23
N VAL A 95 6.43 -1.92 4.30
CA VAL A 95 7.29 -1.14 3.40
C VAL A 95 7.04 0.35 3.57
N VAL A 96 8.11 1.14 3.49
CA VAL A 96 8.02 2.61 3.47
C VAL A 96 7.90 3.10 2.03
N ARG A 97 7.06 4.12 1.81
CA ARG A 97 7.00 4.83 0.54
C ARG A 97 7.83 6.11 0.64
N MET A 98 8.88 6.18 -0.16
CA MET A 98 9.69 7.40 -0.32
C MET A 98 9.13 8.19 -1.50
N LYS A 99 8.93 9.50 -1.30
CA LYS A 99 8.51 10.46 -2.34
C LYS A 99 9.67 11.35 -2.71
#